data_AF-A0A962Z7F4-F1
#
_entry.id   AF-A0A962Z7F4-F1
#
_cell.length_a   1.000
_cell.length_b   1.000
_cell.length_c   1.000
_cell.angle_alpha   90.00
_cell.angle_beta   90.00
_cell.angle_gamma   90.00
#
_symmetry.space_group_name_H-M   'P 1'
#
loop_
_entity.id
_entity.type
_entity.pdbx_description
1 polymer ?
#
loop_
_entity_poly.entity_id
_entity_poly.type
_entity_poly.pdbx_seq_one_letter_code
_entity_poly.pdbx_strand_id
1 'polypeptide(L)'
;MAGDDSRDRQRSRLTPAAVLIALIARVDGPSLVLTRRTAHLSAHAGQISFPGGRMEPEDANAAAAALREANEEIGLDPSAVEVLGGLRSYDTVTGFRIHPIVGWIEPPVSFETDPFEVEELFEVPFTFIVDPHNRRRDSFVLG
;
A
#
# COMPACT_ATOMS: atom_id res chain seq x y z
N MET A 1 -21.50 11.41 31.39
CA MET A 1 -20.30 11.77 30.60
C MET A 1 -19.18 10.79 30.93
N ALA A 2 -19.16 9.62 30.28
CA ALA A 2 -18.19 8.55 30.56
C ALA A 2 -18.07 7.56 29.37
N GLY A 3 -18.02 8.06 28.14
CA GLY A 3 -18.04 7.23 26.92
C GLY A 3 -16.92 7.49 25.91
N ASP A 4 -15.98 8.38 26.24
CA ASP A 4 -14.95 8.87 25.30
C ASP A 4 -13.56 8.26 25.54
N ASP A 5 -13.22 7.96 26.81
CA ASP A 5 -11.88 7.53 27.26
C ASP A 5 -11.52 6.08 26.83
N SER A 6 -12.50 5.23 26.50
CA SER A 6 -12.27 3.85 26.06
C SER A 6 -11.97 3.74 24.56
N ARG A 7 -12.47 4.65 23.73
CA ARG A 7 -12.15 4.70 22.28
C ARG A 7 -10.75 5.23 22.02
N ASP A 8 -10.29 6.18 22.83
CA ASP A 8 -8.93 6.73 22.73
C ASP A 8 -7.86 5.74 23.16
N ARG A 9 -8.09 4.95 24.21
CA ARG A 9 -7.17 3.87 24.62
C ARG A 9 -7.08 2.75 23.57
N GLN A 10 -8.14 2.50 22.81
CA GLN A 10 -8.17 1.48 21.76
C GLN A 10 -7.53 1.97 20.44
N ARG A 11 -7.60 3.29 20.17
CA ARG A 11 -6.82 3.95 19.11
C ARG A 11 -5.31 3.96 19.37
N SER A 12 -4.87 3.76 20.63
CA SER A 12 -3.45 3.67 21.00
C SER A 12 -2.77 2.32 20.71
N ARG A 13 -3.49 1.33 20.15
CA ARG A 13 -2.98 -0.02 19.88
C ARG A 13 -2.83 -0.38 18.40
N LEU A 14 -3.11 0.55 17.49
CA LEU A 14 -2.96 0.26 16.06
C LEU A 14 -1.49 0.32 15.66
N THR A 15 -1.05 -0.70 14.94
CA THR A 15 0.29 -0.72 14.34
C THR A 15 0.30 0.25 13.16
N PRO A 16 1.11 1.31 13.17
CA PRO A 16 1.22 2.20 12.02
C PRO A 16 1.89 1.47 10.86
N ALA A 17 1.34 1.64 9.66
CA ALA A 17 1.87 1.08 8.43
C ALA A 17 1.67 2.07 7.28
N ALA A 18 2.56 2.04 6.30
CA ALA A 18 2.51 2.93 5.15
C ALA A 18 2.58 2.12 3.87
N VAL A 19 1.83 2.55 2.86
CA VAL A 19 1.78 1.89 1.55
C VAL A 19 2.00 2.90 0.43
N LEU A 20 2.70 2.49 -0.62
CA LEU A 20 2.97 3.31 -1.79
C LEU A 20 1.95 3.02 -2.90
N ILE A 21 1.13 4.01 -3.21
CA ILE A 21 0.32 4.06 -4.42
C ILE A 21 1.24 4.61 -5.52
N ALA A 22 2.02 3.71 -6.12
CA ALA A 22 3.00 4.05 -7.16
C ALA A 22 2.32 4.13 -8.54
N LEU A 23 2.28 5.35 -9.09
CA LEU A 23 1.77 5.64 -10.43
C LEU A 23 2.94 5.84 -11.39
N ILE A 24 3.00 5.05 -12.46
CA ILE A 24 4.01 5.18 -13.51
C ILE A 24 3.40 5.87 -14.71
N ALA A 25 4.07 6.89 -15.24
CA ALA A 25 3.68 7.50 -16.50
C ALA A 25 3.79 6.48 -17.65
N ARG A 26 2.68 6.25 -18.38
CA ARG A 26 2.64 5.45 -19.61
C ARG A 26 1.95 6.25 -20.71
N VAL A 27 2.17 5.84 -21.96
CA VAL A 27 1.63 6.52 -23.16
C VAL A 27 0.10 6.61 -23.12
N ASP A 28 -0.57 5.54 -22.67
CA ASP A 28 -2.04 5.45 -22.61
C ASP A 28 -2.63 5.99 -21.29
N GLY A 29 -1.84 6.72 -20.51
CA GLY A 29 -2.17 7.20 -19.16
C GLY A 29 -1.47 6.42 -18.06
N PRO A 30 -1.53 6.87 -16.80
CA PRO A 30 -0.75 6.27 -15.73
C PRO A 30 -1.18 4.83 -15.43
N SER A 31 -0.21 4.00 -15.09
CA SER A 31 -0.43 2.66 -14.55
C SER A 31 -0.11 2.62 -13.06
N LEU A 32 -0.79 1.73 -12.35
CA LEU A 32 -0.67 1.51 -10.91
C LEU A 32 0.11 0.22 -10.66
N VAL A 33 1.17 0.30 -9.85
CA VAL A 33 1.94 -0.89 -9.44
C VAL A 33 1.25 -1.59 -8.29
N LEU A 34 1.13 -2.91 -8.41
CA LEU A 34 0.60 -3.81 -7.39
C LEU A 34 1.52 -5.03 -7.25
N THR A 35 1.49 -5.63 -6.07
CA THR A 35 2.20 -6.87 -5.75
C THR A 35 1.21 -7.96 -5.40
N ARG A 36 1.56 -9.21 -5.68
CA ARG A 36 0.94 -10.41 -5.13
C ARG A 36 1.89 -11.04 -4.13
N ARG A 37 1.44 -11.24 -2.89
CA ARG A 37 2.25 -11.89 -1.84
C ARG A 37 2.39 -13.40 -2.10
N THR A 38 3.58 -13.92 -1.84
CA THR A 38 3.89 -15.35 -1.93
C THR A 38 3.01 -16.21 -1.03
N ALA A 39 2.59 -17.37 -1.56
CA ALA A 39 1.65 -18.27 -0.89
C ALA A 39 2.18 -18.96 0.37
N HIS A 40 3.49 -18.98 0.60
CA HIS A 40 4.13 -19.70 1.71
C HIS A 40 4.17 -18.92 3.03
N LEU A 41 3.85 -17.61 3.03
CA LEU A 41 3.70 -16.79 4.22
C LEU A 41 2.24 -16.86 4.71
N SER A 42 2.02 -17.56 5.82
CA SER A 42 0.70 -17.76 6.41
C SER A 42 0.02 -16.42 6.79
N ALA A 43 -1.33 -16.46 6.71
CA ALA A 43 -2.35 -15.41 6.87
C ALA A 43 -2.86 -14.72 5.58
N HIS A 44 -2.07 -14.55 4.52
CA HIS A 44 -2.47 -13.72 3.37
C HIS A 44 -1.94 -14.18 1.98
N ALA A 45 -1.80 -15.50 1.79
CA ALA A 45 -1.37 -16.08 0.51
C ALA A 45 -2.20 -15.58 -0.69
N GLY A 46 -1.52 -15.05 -1.72
CA GLY A 46 -2.14 -14.60 -2.97
C GLY A 46 -2.89 -13.26 -2.89
N GLN A 47 -2.79 -12.53 -1.77
CA GLN A 47 -3.38 -11.19 -1.69
C GLN A 47 -2.68 -10.22 -2.63
N ILE A 48 -3.49 -9.39 -3.32
CA ILE A 48 -3.03 -8.27 -4.11
C ILE A 48 -2.98 -7.04 -3.20
N SER A 49 -1.84 -6.36 -3.18
CA SER A 49 -1.59 -5.21 -2.32
C SER A 49 -0.77 -4.13 -3.04
N PHE A 50 -0.79 -2.94 -2.46
CA PHE A 50 0.26 -1.95 -2.73
C PHE A 50 1.57 -2.40 -2.05
N PRO A 51 2.74 -2.05 -2.59
CA PRO A 51 3.99 -2.15 -1.87
C PRO A 51 3.91 -1.37 -0.56
N GLY A 52 4.45 -1.94 0.53
CA GLY A 52 4.42 -1.28 1.83
C GLY A 52 4.26 -2.21 3.02
N GLY A 53 4.57 -1.67 4.18
CA GLY A 53 4.65 -2.44 5.41
C GLY A 53 4.54 -1.58 6.65
N ARG A 54 5.08 -2.10 7.76
CA ARG A 54 5.02 -1.43 9.06
C ARG A 54 5.93 -0.20 9.05
N MET A 55 5.50 0.86 9.72
CA MET A 55 6.41 1.96 9.99
C MET A 55 7.38 1.55 11.10
N GLU A 56 8.67 1.79 10.87
CA GLU A 56 9.74 1.55 11.82
C GLU A 56 10.08 2.82 12.61
N PRO A 57 10.66 2.70 13.83
CA PRO A 57 11.07 3.85 14.64
C PRO A 57 12.04 4.82 13.92
N GLU A 58 12.83 4.29 13.00
CA GLU A 58 13.83 5.03 12.22
C GLU A 58 13.23 5.79 11.02
N ASP A 59 12.00 5.45 10.63
CA ASP A 59 11.32 6.12 9.52
C ASP A 59 10.96 7.56 9.90
N ALA A 60 11.48 8.54 9.14
CA ALA A 60 11.25 9.95 9.41
C ALA A 60 9.76 10.35 9.30
N ASN A 61 9.00 9.67 8.45
CA ASN A 61 7.56 9.84 8.26
C ASN A 61 6.98 8.66 7.46
N ALA A 62 5.66 8.67 7.22
CA ALA A 62 4.99 7.62 6.45
C ALA A 62 5.46 7.49 4.99
N ALA A 63 5.90 8.58 4.35
CA ALA A 63 6.46 8.52 3.01
C ALA A 63 7.83 7.81 3.01
N ALA A 64 8.68 8.08 4.01
CA ALA A 64 9.94 7.38 4.18
C ALA A 64 9.72 5.86 4.35
N ALA A 65 8.77 5.47 5.21
CA ALA A 65 8.39 4.08 5.41
C ALA A 65 7.89 3.42 4.11
N ALA A 66 6.95 4.06 3.39
CA ALA A 66 6.41 3.51 2.14
C ALA A 66 7.50 3.34 1.06
N LEU A 67 8.45 4.28 0.98
CA LEU A 67 9.56 4.21 0.03
C LEU A 67 10.60 3.14 0.41
N ARG A 68 10.93 3.01 1.70
CA ARG A 68 11.81 1.94 2.21
C ARG A 68 11.23 0.57 1.87
N GLU A 69 9.97 0.34 2.24
CA GLU A 69 9.28 -0.93 1.99
C GLU A 69 9.17 -1.22 0.48
N ALA A 70 8.85 -0.22 -0.35
CA ALA A 70 8.83 -0.42 -1.81
C ALA A 70 10.23 -0.73 -2.37
N ASN A 71 11.30 -0.17 -1.77
CA ASN A 71 12.66 -0.52 -2.16
C ASN A 71 13.00 -1.96 -1.77
N GLU A 72 12.62 -2.40 -0.57
CA GLU A 72 12.87 -3.75 -0.05
C GLU A 72 12.06 -4.82 -0.83
N GLU A 73 10.76 -4.60 -1.04
CA GLU A 73 9.87 -5.59 -1.66
C GLU A 73 10.03 -5.70 -3.18
N ILE A 74 10.23 -4.57 -3.86
CA ILE A 74 10.16 -4.50 -5.34
C ILE A 74 11.37 -3.81 -5.99
N GLY A 75 12.40 -3.45 -5.22
CA GLY A 75 13.63 -2.85 -5.74
C GLY A 75 13.43 -1.44 -6.30
N LEU A 76 12.31 -0.78 -5.98
CA LEU A 76 12.03 0.56 -6.48
C LEU A 76 12.98 1.57 -5.83
N ASP A 77 13.82 2.23 -6.62
CA ASP A 77 14.71 3.29 -6.13
C ASP A 77 13.88 4.46 -5.57
N PRO A 78 14.01 4.82 -4.28
CA PRO A 78 13.29 5.94 -3.69
C PRO A 78 13.49 7.27 -4.42
N SER A 79 14.65 7.46 -5.08
CA SER A 79 14.96 8.68 -5.82
C SER A 79 14.22 8.79 -7.15
N ALA A 80 13.66 7.69 -7.66
CA ALA A 80 12.84 7.66 -8.86
C ALA A 80 11.37 8.05 -8.58
N VAL A 81 11.00 8.30 -7.32
CA VAL A 81 9.62 8.56 -6.90
C VAL A 81 9.46 10.03 -6.48
N GLU A 82 8.63 10.76 -7.21
CA GLU A 82 8.12 12.05 -6.76
C GLU A 82 6.91 11.82 -5.84
N VAL A 83 7.07 12.10 -4.54
CA VAL A 83 5.96 11.99 -3.57
C VAL A 83 5.01 13.16 -3.74
N LEU A 84 3.79 12.88 -4.22
CA LEU A 84 2.74 13.89 -4.42
C LEU A 84 2.00 14.24 -3.13
N GLY A 85 1.96 13.30 -2.17
CA GLY A 85 1.35 13.51 -0.86
C GLY A 85 0.68 12.27 -0.29
N GLY A 86 0.04 12.42 0.88
CA GLY A 86 -0.70 11.35 1.56
C GLY A 86 -2.21 11.48 1.41
N LEU A 87 -2.90 10.34 1.31
CA LEU A 87 -4.35 10.27 1.42
C LEU A 87 -4.78 10.15 2.89
N ARG A 88 -6.09 10.22 3.15
CA ARG A 88 -6.65 10.01 4.49
C ARG A 88 -6.29 8.60 4.98
N SER A 89 -5.65 8.52 6.14
CA SER A 89 -5.37 7.25 6.80
C SER A 89 -6.65 6.53 7.21
N TYR A 90 -6.63 5.19 7.23
CA TYR A 90 -7.75 4.39 7.68
C TYR A 90 -7.27 3.23 8.57
N ASP A 91 -8.15 2.83 9.47
CA ASP A 91 -7.88 1.77 10.44
C ASP A 91 -8.45 0.44 9.90
N THR A 92 -7.65 -0.62 9.88
CA THR A 92 -8.08 -1.95 9.43
C THR A 92 -8.62 -2.78 10.59
N VAL A 93 -9.47 -3.76 10.29
CA VAL A 93 -9.92 -4.75 11.29
C VAL A 93 -8.79 -5.65 11.78
N THR A 94 -7.68 -5.71 11.04
CA THR A 94 -6.46 -6.47 11.40
C THR A 94 -5.54 -5.71 12.36
N GLY A 95 -5.92 -4.52 12.83
CA GLY A 95 -5.19 -3.78 13.86
C GLY A 95 -4.09 -2.85 13.32
N PHE A 96 -4.18 -2.44 12.05
CA PHE A 96 -3.26 -1.47 11.46
C PHE A 96 -3.92 -0.11 11.24
N ARG A 97 -3.13 0.95 11.33
CA ARG A 97 -3.46 2.26 10.76
C ARG A 97 -2.65 2.44 9.49
N ILE A 98 -3.32 2.41 8.35
CA ILE A 98 -2.67 2.51 7.03
C ILE A 98 -2.56 3.99 6.63
N HIS A 99 -1.36 4.40 6.25
CA HIS A 99 -1.02 5.70 5.68
C HIS A 99 -0.73 5.53 4.17
N PRO A 100 -1.68 5.83 3.27
CA PRO A 100 -1.47 5.70 1.83
C PRO A 100 -0.71 6.91 1.31
N ILE A 101 0.40 6.68 0.62
CA ILE A 101 1.27 7.69 0.03
C ILE A 101 1.21 7.57 -1.48
N VAL A 102 0.95 8.67 -2.19
CA VAL A 102 0.91 8.69 -3.66
C VAL A 102 2.27 9.11 -4.18
N GLY A 103 2.85 8.27 -5.02
CA GLY A 103 4.11 8.52 -5.71
C GLY A 103 3.92 8.54 -7.22
N TRP A 104 4.62 9.45 -7.90
CA TRP A 104 4.71 9.53 -9.35
C TRP A 104 6.09 9.07 -9.83
N ILE A 105 6.13 8.28 -10.89
CA ILE A 105 7.35 7.69 -11.44
C ILE A 105 7.39 7.97 -12.94
N GLU A 106 8.46 8.62 -13.38
CA GLU A 106 8.77 8.79 -14.80
C GLU A 106 9.63 7.62 -15.31
N PRO A 107 9.32 7.03 -16.48
CA PRO A 107 10.19 6.06 -17.12
C PRO A 107 11.55 6.66 -17.54
N PRO A 108 12.62 5.85 -17.62
CA PRO A 108 12.66 4.42 -17.37
C PRO A 108 12.67 4.08 -15.87
N VAL A 109 12.00 2.99 -15.50
CA VAL A 109 12.04 2.40 -14.15
C VAL A 109 12.22 0.89 -14.27
N SER A 110 12.97 0.31 -13.35
CA SER A 110 13.20 -1.12 -13.22
C SER A 110 12.77 -1.60 -11.84
N PHE A 111 12.35 -2.87 -11.75
CA PHE A 111 11.95 -3.52 -10.52
C PHE A 111 12.79 -4.77 -10.32
N GLU A 112 13.17 -5.02 -9.08
CA GLU A 112 13.82 -6.25 -8.64
C GLU A 112 13.06 -6.75 -7.41
N THR A 113 12.16 -7.70 -7.60
CA THR A 113 11.28 -8.20 -6.54
C THR A 113 12.03 -9.15 -5.61
N ASP A 114 11.79 -9.05 -4.30
CA ASP A 114 12.19 -10.10 -3.36
C ASP A 114 11.24 -11.32 -3.51
N PRO A 115 11.70 -12.46 -4.05
CA PRO A 115 10.86 -13.63 -4.28
C PRO A 115 10.40 -14.31 -2.98
N PHE A 116 10.93 -13.94 -1.81
CA PHE A 116 10.41 -14.43 -0.54
C PHE A 116 9.11 -13.73 -0.14
N GLU A 117 8.91 -12.48 -0.56
CA GLU A 117 7.78 -11.65 -0.16
C GLU A 117 6.78 -11.41 -1.31
N VAL A 118 7.29 -11.25 -2.53
CA VAL A 118 6.54 -10.90 -3.73
C VAL A 118 6.61 -12.03 -4.75
N GLU A 119 5.47 -12.68 -5.00
CA GLU A 119 5.32 -13.70 -6.04
C GLU A 119 5.23 -13.08 -7.44
N GLU A 120 4.54 -11.94 -7.53
CA GLU A 120 4.27 -11.27 -8.79
C GLU A 120 4.20 -9.76 -8.56
N LEU A 121 4.88 -8.98 -9.42
CA LEU A 121 4.68 -7.55 -9.58
C LEU A 121 4.00 -7.30 -10.93
N PHE A 122 2.95 -6.49 -10.93
CA PHE A 122 2.23 -6.16 -12.15
C PHE A 122 1.67 -4.75 -12.12
N GLU A 123 1.36 -4.24 -13.31
CA GLU A 123 0.78 -2.92 -13.52
C GLU A 123 -0.69 -3.04 -13.94
N VAL A 124 -1.54 -2.17 -13.42
CA VAL A 124 -2.94 -2.02 -13.85
C VAL A 124 -3.18 -0.61 -14.35
N PRO A 125 -3.80 -0.39 -15.52
CA PRO A 125 -4.14 0.95 -15.97
C PRO A 125 -4.95 1.70 -14.91
N PHE A 126 -4.54 2.91 -14.54
CA PHE A 126 -5.23 3.67 -13.50
C PHE A 126 -6.68 3.96 -13.90
N THR A 127 -6.92 4.18 -15.19
CA THR A 127 -8.26 4.33 -15.80
C THR A 127 -9.17 3.15 -15.50
N PHE A 128 -8.64 1.92 -15.53
CA PHE A 128 -9.39 0.70 -15.18
C PHE A 128 -9.84 0.71 -13.71
N ILE A 129 -8.97 1.15 -12.80
CA ILE A 129 -9.25 1.21 -11.34
C ILE A 129 -10.27 2.30 -11.01
N VAL A 130 -10.20 3.45 -11.69
CA VAL A 130 -11.11 4.58 -11.42
C VAL A 130 -12.50 4.43 -12.03
N ASP A 131 -12.65 3.58 -13.05
CA ASP A 131 -13.93 3.31 -13.69
C ASP A 131 -14.89 2.56 -12.74
N PRO A 132 -16.04 3.16 -12.36
CA PRO A 132 -17.04 2.50 -11.52
C PRO A 132 -17.61 1.21 -12.13
N HIS A 133 -17.58 1.04 -13.45
CA HIS A 133 -18.07 -0.18 -14.11
C HIS A 133 -17.22 -1.42 -13.77
N ASN A 134 -15.96 -1.21 -13.40
CA ASN A 134 -15.05 -2.28 -12.98
C ASN A 134 -15.13 -2.57 -11.47
N ARG A 135 -16.06 -1.92 -10.75
CA ARG A 135 -16.21 -2.06 -9.30
C ARG A 135 -17.50 -2.79 -8.95
N ARG A 136 -17.36 -3.90 -8.24
CA ARG A 136 -18.48 -4.60 -7.60
C ARG A 136 -18.30 -4.56 -6.09
N ARG A 137 -19.34 -4.13 -5.38
CA ARG A 137 -19.38 -4.16 -3.91
C ARG A 137 -20.35 -5.23 -3.46
N ASP A 138 -19.82 -6.23 -2.79
CA ASP A 138 -20.61 -7.27 -2.13
C ASP A 138 -20.66 -7.01 -0.61
N SER A 139 -21.73 -7.44 0.04
CA SER A 139 -21.89 -7.36 1.49
C SER A 139 -22.35 -8.71 2.03
N PHE A 140 -21.65 -9.21 3.05
CA PHE A 140 -21.96 -10.47 3.72
C PHE A 140 -22.35 -10.19 5.16
N VAL A 141 -23.40 -10.84 5.65
CA VAL A 141 -23.77 -10.83 7.07
C VAL A 141 -23.04 -12.00 7.72
N LEU A 142 -22.12 -11.69 8.64
CA LEU A 142 -21.49 -12.69 9.48
C LEU A 142 -22.50 -13.04 10.59
N GLY A 143 -22.98 -14.28 10.60
CA GLY A 143 -23.89 -14.83 11.62
C GLY A 143 -23.18 -15.25 12.90
#